data_AF-A0A4D7H8J9-F1
#
_entry.id   AF-A0A4D7H8J9-F1
#
_cell.length_a   1.000
_cell.length_b   1.000
_cell.length_c   1.000
_cell.angle_alpha   90.00
_cell.angle_beta   90.00
_cell.angle_gamma   90.00
#
_symmetry.space_group_name_H-M   'P 1'
#
loop_
_entity.id
_entity.type
_entity.pdbx_description
1 polymer ?
#
loop_
_entity_poly.entity_id
_entity_poly.type
_entity_poly.pdbx_seq_one_letter_code
_entity_poly.pdbx_strand_id
1 'polypeptide(L)'
;MDLHRRRLLGLSAAGLAGLAGCATFAAESADPADPADPADRATLTPQDGDETPTDDEERPAYAEGIPDLDWTDIVDLETAPLTLALSSTSYSTHDEAQVFLWFEETATEEHPAKIRARLVNQNDFPNTFRLPETPPFGQVNRFSDEPRKPGEEYAGHEGRNRVELVLAPTENHELVETATKYELADDGTWRLASDSPRIEFPKTVQLEPGEYVDGEYVLVGRPQGVEYGRPTGTYKFWSLDDGFEITAWETDSPGPNEESRFAGTDLPPLSEESEVAWYHDADESTPSYVLPEREETDLPTAVRFTFVNHDRESTSCGHWNLYKLVDDEWFHIGPRAHFTICHSLRAGGTVTWTLQAFHGESIPPHESRSLSIGHIGGGTYAAVAGYGHATPESGALLEIDAPNVEITPTDDVERERDGETMTLTAPEYGAAHEHTVDATLTVTETEKEPDRTLVAEQVMQEPYGPLRNVVAEFERGDNVERVVMRTDGYGAKDVLGPEESRQRIRVRGTTYELVAERDEE
;
A
#
# COMPACT_ATOMS: atom_id res chain seq x y z
N MET A 1 37.07 -13.34 19.95
CA MET A 1 36.21 -14.39 20.54
C MET A 1 36.15 -15.52 19.53
N ASP A 2 36.31 -16.75 20.00
CA ASP A 2 36.75 -17.91 19.21
C ASP A 2 35.73 -18.37 18.16
N LEU A 3 36.18 -18.38 16.90
CA LEU A 3 35.53 -19.02 15.76
C LEU A 3 35.37 -20.52 16.01
N HIS A 4 34.14 -20.97 16.27
CA HIS A 4 33.81 -22.39 16.31
C HIS A 4 33.52 -22.91 14.90
N ARG A 5 34.53 -23.56 14.33
CA ARG A 5 34.41 -24.41 13.15
C ARG A 5 34.13 -25.84 13.64
N ARG A 6 32.99 -26.47 13.27
CA ARG A 6 32.87 -27.88 12.80
C ARG A 6 31.51 -28.59 13.04
N ARG A 7 31.21 -29.44 12.04
CA ARG A 7 30.60 -30.80 12.07
C ARG A 7 29.07 -30.91 12.04
N LEU A 8 28.53 -30.95 10.82
CA LEU A 8 27.28 -31.65 10.48
C LEU A 8 27.39 -33.15 10.85
N LEU A 9 26.55 -33.59 11.78
CA LEU A 9 26.38 -35.00 12.16
C LEU A 9 24.95 -35.46 11.86
N GLY A 10 24.84 -36.38 10.90
CA GLY A 10 24.11 -37.64 11.06
C GLY A 10 22.59 -37.61 11.27
N LEU A 11 21.87 -37.82 10.15
CA LEU A 11 20.52 -38.40 10.07
C LEU A 11 20.22 -39.44 11.17
N SER A 12 19.07 -39.30 11.83
CA SER A 12 18.39 -40.39 12.54
C SER A 12 16.90 -40.35 12.27
N ALA A 13 16.42 -41.36 11.54
CA ALA A 13 15.02 -41.67 11.38
C ALA A 13 14.53 -42.54 12.55
N ALA A 14 13.43 -42.16 13.19
CA ALA A 14 12.61 -43.08 13.97
C ALA A 14 11.14 -42.61 13.94
N GLY A 15 10.27 -43.41 13.33
CA GLY A 15 8.82 -43.28 13.45
C GLY A 15 8.29 -44.22 14.53
N LEU A 16 7.27 -43.77 15.27
CA LEU A 16 5.89 -44.29 15.20
C LEU A 16 5.03 -43.83 16.41
N ALA A 17 3.85 -43.31 16.05
CA ALA A 17 2.53 -43.54 16.64
C ALA A 17 2.18 -43.08 18.08
N GLY A 18 1.32 -42.06 18.13
CA GLY A 18 -0.06 -42.20 18.62
C GLY A 18 -0.36 -41.76 20.05
N LEU A 19 -1.27 -40.80 20.22
CA LEU A 19 -2.57 -40.95 20.90
C LEU A 19 -3.37 -39.63 20.86
N ALA A 20 -4.67 -39.78 20.65
CA ALA A 20 -5.67 -38.72 20.66
C ALA A 20 -5.91 -38.17 22.08
N GLY A 21 -6.30 -36.89 22.16
CA GLY A 21 -6.82 -36.30 23.39
C GLY A 21 -7.46 -34.94 23.13
N CYS A 22 -8.79 -34.93 22.95
CA CYS A 22 -9.59 -33.72 23.01
C CYS A 22 -9.47 -33.09 24.41
N ALA A 23 -9.23 -31.78 24.48
CA ALA A 23 -9.48 -30.99 25.67
C ALA A 23 -10.28 -29.74 25.28
N THR A 24 -11.41 -29.61 25.95
CA THR A 24 -12.46 -28.62 25.91
C THR A 24 -11.98 -27.21 26.28
N PHE A 25 -12.47 -26.20 25.55
CA PHE A 25 -12.38 -24.79 25.93
C PHE A 25 -13.19 -24.55 27.20
N ALA A 26 -12.50 -24.13 28.27
CA ALA A 26 -13.12 -23.50 29.43
C ALA A 26 -12.87 -21.99 29.31
N ALA A 27 -13.97 -21.25 29.17
CA ALA A 27 -13.99 -19.81 29.29
C ALA A 27 -13.72 -19.43 30.76
N GLU A 28 -12.72 -18.58 30.98
CA GLU A 28 -12.56 -17.86 32.23
C GLU A 28 -12.59 -16.36 31.93
N SER A 29 -13.67 -15.76 32.42
CA SER A 29 -14.00 -14.35 32.44
C SER A 29 -12.99 -13.54 33.25
N ALA A 30 -12.45 -12.48 32.64
CA ALA A 30 -11.80 -11.38 33.35
C ALA A 30 -12.66 -10.12 33.17
N ASP A 31 -13.10 -9.58 34.31
CA ASP A 31 -13.83 -8.32 34.45
C ASP A 31 -12.97 -7.10 34.06
N PRO A 32 -13.61 -5.96 33.69
CA PRO A 32 -12.98 -4.82 33.04
C PRO A 32 -12.24 -3.90 34.01
N ALA A 33 -11.15 -3.31 33.52
CA ALA A 33 -10.45 -2.21 34.18
C ALA A 33 -11.08 -0.86 33.80
N ASP A 34 -11.20 0.02 34.80
CA ASP A 34 -11.70 1.40 34.77
C ASP A 34 -11.09 2.27 33.63
N PRO A 35 -11.87 3.18 33.02
CA PRO A 35 -11.37 4.17 32.07
C PRO A 35 -10.70 5.35 32.80
N ALA A 36 -9.50 5.70 32.34
CA ALA A 36 -8.78 6.89 32.80
C ALA A 36 -9.24 8.16 32.07
N ASP A 37 -9.36 9.22 32.86
CA ASP A 37 -9.74 10.61 32.61
C ASP A 37 -8.89 11.30 31.50
N PRO A 38 -9.49 11.97 30.48
CA PRO A 38 -8.76 12.70 29.46
C PRO A 38 -8.62 14.19 29.85
N ALA A 39 -7.54 14.52 30.56
CA ALA A 39 -7.12 15.90 30.73
C ALA A 39 -5.59 15.98 30.60
N ASP A 40 -5.11 16.29 29.39
CA ASP A 40 -4.06 17.31 29.19
C ASP A 40 -3.82 17.56 27.69
N ARG A 41 -4.43 18.66 27.23
CA ARG A 41 -4.28 19.25 25.90
C ARG A 41 -3.03 20.14 25.94
N ALA A 42 -1.89 19.65 25.45
CA ALA A 42 -0.69 20.46 25.30
C ALA A 42 -0.71 21.21 23.95
N THR A 43 -0.69 22.53 24.05
CA THR A 43 -0.60 23.51 22.97
C THR A 43 0.74 23.40 22.24
N LEU A 44 0.74 23.19 20.92
CA LEU A 44 1.94 23.31 20.09
C LEU A 44 2.10 24.76 19.61
N THR A 45 3.24 25.36 19.96
CA THR A 45 3.71 26.65 19.45
C THR A 45 4.73 26.36 18.34
N PRO A 46 4.74 27.07 17.21
CA PRO A 46 5.67 26.78 16.12
C PRO A 46 7.09 27.22 16.49
N GLN A 47 8.06 26.34 16.29
CA GLN A 47 9.47 26.63 16.46
C GLN A 47 10.17 26.55 15.11
N ASP A 48 10.56 27.73 14.59
CA ASP A 48 11.52 27.88 13.50
C ASP A 48 12.84 27.19 13.88
N GLY A 49 13.30 26.31 13.01
CA GLY A 49 14.54 25.54 13.16
C GLY A 49 15.01 25.02 11.81
N ASP A 50 15.84 25.82 11.17
CA ASP A 50 16.65 25.53 9.99
C ASP A 50 17.64 24.39 10.34
N GLU A 51 17.25 23.14 10.11
CA GLU A 51 18.14 21.97 10.21
C GLU A 51 18.12 21.18 8.89
N THR A 52 19.28 21.17 8.23
CA THR A 52 19.58 20.35 7.05
C THR A 52 19.45 18.87 7.43
N PRO A 53 18.72 18.03 6.66
CA PRO A 53 18.64 16.60 6.95
C PRO A 53 19.99 15.95 6.65
N THR A 54 20.63 15.37 7.66
CA THR A 54 21.66 14.36 7.46
C THR A 54 20.97 13.00 7.30
N ASP A 55 21.24 12.33 6.18
CA ASP A 55 20.95 10.92 5.91
C ASP A 55 21.53 10.02 7.00
N ASP A 56 20.78 9.82 8.07
CA ASP A 56 20.92 8.67 8.95
C ASP A 56 19.62 7.88 8.81
N GLU A 57 19.58 6.99 7.81
CA GLU A 57 18.57 5.94 7.75
C GLU A 57 18.56 5.20 9.09
N GLU A 58 17.45 5.27 9.82
CA GLU A 58 17.26 4.51 11.06
C GLU A 58 17.34 3.01 10.75
N ARG A 59 18.54 2.46 10.96
CA ARG A 59 18.82 1.02 10.96
C ARG A 59 17.83 0.32 11.90
N PRO A 60 17.10 -0.70 11.43
CA PRO A 60 16.28 -1.52 12.33
C PRO A 60 17.15 -2.11 13.43
N ALA A 61 16.81 -1.88 14.70
CA ALA A 61 17.59 -2.27 15.88
C ALA A 61 17.59 -3.80 16.15
N TYR A 62 17.55 -4.63 15.12
CA TYR A 62 17.38 -6.07 15.25
C TYR A 62 18.72 -6.82 15.10
N ALA A 63 19.03 -7.57 16.16
CA ALA A 63 20.15 -8.48 16.36
C ALA A 63 21.54 -7.84 16.56
N GLU A 64 21.95 -7.75 17.83
CA GLU A 64 23.37 -7.75 18.21
C GLU A 64 24.09 -8.90 17.47
N GLY A 65 25.07 -8.59 16.62
CA GLY A 65 25.90 -9.59 15.95
C GLY A 65 25.75 -9.72 14.44
N ILE A 66 24.85 -8.95 13.81
CA ILE A 66 24.92 -8.78 12.35
C ILE A 66 26.10 -7.85 12.04
N PRO A 67 27.09 -8.26 11.21
CA PRO A 67 28.20 -7.38 10.84
C PRO A 67 27.68 -6.09 10.22
N ASP A 68 28.48 -5.01 10.24
CA ASP A 68 28.33 -3.91 9.28
C ASP A 68 28.50 -4.51 7.87
N LEU A 69 27.40 -4.99 7.30
CA LEU A 69 27.31 -5.44 5.93
C LEU A 69 27.11 -4.20 5.06
N ASP A 70 27.81 -4.16 3.93
CA ASP A 70 27.55 -3.17 2.87
C ASP A 70 26.30 -3.65 2.11
N TRP A 71 25.13 -3.15 2.51
CA TRP A 71 23.83 -3.61 1.99
C TRP A 71 23.56 -2.99 0.62
N THR A 72 24.20 -3.52 -0.42
CA THR A 72 23.82 -3.16 -1.79
C THR A 72 22.52 -3.88 -2.15
N ASP A 73 21.43 -3.15 -2.34
CA ASP A 73 20.13 -3.70 -2.73
C ASP A 73 19.79 -3.44 -4.20
N ILE A 74 20.60 -2.66 -4.91
CA ILE A 74 20.43 -2.33 -6.33
C ILE A 74 21.75 -2.42 -7.11
N VAL A 75 21.71 -2.96 -8.32
CA VAL A 75 22.87 -3.02 -9.25
C VAL A 75 22.45 -2.78 -10.70
N ASP A 76 23.29 -2.07 -11.45
CA ASP A 76 23.18 -2.01 -12.91
C ASP A 76 24.08 -3.08 -13.53
N LEU A 77 23.54 -3.86 -14.45
CA LEU A 77 24.32 -4.90 -15.14
C LEU A 77 25.25 -4.26 -16.17
N GLU A 78 26.52 -4.69 -16.22
CA GLU A 78 27.44 -4.21 -17.26
C GLU A 78 27.24 -4.94 -18.59
N THR A 79 26.63 -6.13 -18.55
CA THR A 79 26.45 -7.00 -19.73
C THR A 79 25.13 -6.80 -20.45
N ALA A 80 24.17 -6.12 -19.84
CA ALA A 80 22.85 -5.84 -20.40
C ALA A 80 22.32 -4.51 -19.84
N PRO A 81 21.48 -3.76 -20.57
CA PRO A 81 20.95 -2.46 -20.13
C PRO A 81 19.82 -2.64 -19.11
N LEU A 82 20.09 -3.37 -18.02
CA LEU A 82 19.12 -3.72 -17.00
C LEU A 82 19.65 -3.34 -15.62
N THR A 83 18.76 -2.76 -14.82
CA THR A 83 18.97 -2.56 -13.39
C THR A 83 18.17 -3.62 -12.64
N LEU A 84 18.78 -4.19 -11.61
CA LEU A 84 18.16 -5.17 -10.71
C LEU A 84 18.13 -4.60 -9.30
N ALA A 85 16.98 -4.69 -8.63
CA ALA A 85 16.86 -4.34 -7.22
C ALA A 85 16.17 -5.42 -6.40
N LEU A 86 16.61 -5.59 -5.16
CA LEU A 86 15.97 -6.37 -4.12
C LEU A 86 14.89 -5.50 -3.48
N SER A 87 13.63 -5.70 -3.89
CA SER A 87 12.48 -4.97 -3.32
C SER A 87 12.34 -5.20 -1.81
N SER A 88 12.88 -6.31 -1.31
CA SER A 88 13.06 -6.61 0.11
C SER A 88 14.46 -7.20 0.34
N THR A 89 15.22 -6.60 1.27
CA THR A 89 16.54 -7.11 1.69
C THR A 89 16.46 -8.08 2.86
N SER A 90 15.27 -8.26 3.46
CA SER A 90 15.06 -9.27 4.47
C SER A 90 13.59 -9.67 4.60
N TYR A 91 13.35 -10.84 5.17
CA TYR A 91 12.03 -11.30 5.57
C TYR A 91 12.13 -12.29 6.73
N SER A 92 11.04 -12.43 7.49
CA SER A 92 10.92 -13.42 8.57
C SER A 92 10.12 -14.62 8.08
N THR A 93 10.54 -15.82 8.45
CA THR A 93 9.76 -17.05 8.22
C THR A 93 8.73 -17.25 9.34
N HIS A 94 7.72 -18.08 9.09
CA HIS A 94 6.74 -18.46 10.12
C HIS A 94 7.34 -19.08 11.39
N ASP A 95 8.54 -19.68 11.32
CA ASP A 95 9.27 -20.28 12.45
C ASP A 95 10.37 -19.36 13.01
N GLU A 96 10.23 -18.05 12.81
CA GLU A 96 11.08 -16.99 13.37
C GLU A 96 12.56 -17.09 12.92
N ALA A 97 12.81 -17.60 11.71
CA ALA A 97 14.07 -17.37 11.04
C ALA A 97 14.04 -15.99 10.39
N GLN A 98 15.15 -15.26 10.45
CA GLN A 98 15.34 -14.06 9.65
C GLN A 98 16.26 -14.38 8.48
N VAL A 99 15.80 -14.08 7.26
CA VAL A 99 16.61 -14.16 6.05
C VAL A 99 17.00 -12.76 5.63
N PHE A 100 18.28 -12.56 5.35
CA PHE A 100 18.86 -11.32 4.83
C PHE A 100 19.46 -11.56 3.45
N LEU A 101 19.32 -10.60 2.53
CA LEU A 101 19.81 -10.66 1.16
C LEU A 101 20.44 -9.31 0.75
N TRP A 102 21.54 -9.39 -0.01
CA TRP A 102 22.18 -8.23 -0.64
C TRP A 102 22.97 -8.66 -1.88
N PHE A 103 23.18 -7.75 -2.82
CA PHE A 103 24.14 -7.91 -3.90
C PHE A 103 25.55 -7.75 -3.38
N GLU A 104 26.46 -8.64 -3.79
CA GLU A 104 27.89 -8.53 -3.52
C GLU A 104 28.63 -7.94 -4.72
N GLU A 105 28.21 -8.31 -5.93
CA GLU A 105 28.81 -7.89 -7.19
C GLU A 105 27.75 -7.78 -8.29
N THR A 106 27.90 -6.84 -9.21
CA THR A 106 27.10 -6.78 -10.44
C THR A 106 27.56 -7.81 -11.49
N ALA A 107 26.78 -8.02 -12.55
CA ALA A 107 27.16 -8.87 -13.67
C ALA A 107 28.14 -8.16 -14.61
N THR A 108 29.21 -8.87 -14.97
CA THR A 108 30.24 -8.46 -15.93
C THR A 108 30.42 -9.54 -17.00
N GLU A 109 31.27 -9.31 -18.00
CA GLU A 109 31.60 -10.36 -18.99
C GLU A 109 32.31 -11.58 -18.36
N GLU A 110 32.87 -11.43 -17.16
CA GLU A 110 33.63 -12.48 -16.47
C GLU A 110 32.76 -13.32 -15.51
N HIS A 111 31.74 -12.72 -14.91
CA HIS A 111 30.86 -13.40 -13.95
C HIS A 111 29.43 -12.81 -13.90
N PRO A 112 28.41 -13.60 -13.51
CA PRO A 112 27.08 -13.08 -13.24
C PRO A 112 27.05 -12.18 -12.00
N ALA A 113 25.92 -11.47 -11.83
CA ALA A 113 25.62 -10.78 -10.58
C ALA A 113 25.56 -11.78 -9.43
N LYS A 114 26.16 -11.42 -8.30
CA LYS A 114 26.29 -12.27 -7.12
C LYS A 114 25.42 -11.74 -5.99
N ILE A 115 24.65 -12.64 -5.39
CA ILE A 115 23.79 -12.37 -4.24
C ILE A 115 24.28 -13.20 -3.06
N ARG A 116 24.37 -12.56 -1.91
CA ARG A 116 24.60 -13.20 -0.62
C ARG A 116 23.28 -13.29 0.12
N ALA A 117 23.07 -14.41 0.78
CA ALA A 117 21.95 -14.59 1.69
C ALA A 117 22.42 -15.17 3.02
N ARG A 118 21.77 -14.76 4.10
CA ARG A 118 22.02 -15.28 5.45
C ARG A 118 20.72 -15.67 6.12
N LEU A 119 20.63 -16.91 6.58
CA LEU A 119 19.55 -17.43 7.41
C LEU A 119 19.98 -17.40 8.87
N VAL A 120 19.28 -16.66 9.73
CA VAL A 120 19.58 -16.54 11.17
C VAL A 120 18.43 -17.09 12.00
N ASN A 121 18.72 -17.88 13.02
CA ASN A 121 17.72 -18.26 14.02
C ASN A 121 17.50 -17.11 15.02
N GLN A 122 16.34 -16.46 14.97
CA GLN A 122 15.96 -15.41 15.93
C GLN A 122 15.28 -15.95 17.19
N ASN A 123 14.96 -17.25 17.23
CA ASN A 123 14.42 -17.88 18.43
C ASN A 123 15.47 -17.88 19.55
N ASP A 124 15.00 -17.84 20.80
CA ASP A 124 15.85 -18.01 22.00
C ASP A 124 16.16 -19.49 22.31
N PHE A 125 15.71 -20.41 21.46
CA PHE A 125 15.98 -21.85 21.53
C PHE A 125 16.51 -22.43 20.19
N PRO A 126 17.18 -23.60 20.22
CA PRO A 126 17.62 -24.27 19.00
C PRO A 126 16.41 -24.71 18.16
N ASN A 127 16.38 -24.33 16.88
CA ASN A 127 15.26 -24.64 15.98
C ASN A 127 15.75 -25.43 14.75
N THR A 128 14.84 -26.20 14.14
CA THR A 128 15.10 -26.94 12.89
C THR A 128 14.28 -26.33 11.76
N PHE A 129 14.95 -25.61 10.87
CA PHE A 129 14.35 -24.91 9.74
C PHE A 129 14.16 -25.85 8.54
N ARG A 130 13.05 -25.67 7.82
CA ARG A 130 12.73 -26.44 6.61
C ARG A 130 13.17 -25.66 5.37
N LEU A 131 14.32 -26.02 4.84
CA LEU A 131 14.94 -25.30 3.72
C LEU A 131 14.10 -25.26 2.43
N PRO A 132 13.33 -26.31 2.04
CA PRO A 132 12.38 -26.21 0.93
C PRO A 132 11.27 -25.18 1.13
N GLU A 133 11.10 -24.64 2.34
CA GLU A 133 10.14 -23.59 2.69
C GLU A 133 10.84 -22.24 2.97
N THR A 134 12.17 -22.16 2.82
CA THR A 134 12.99 -20.99 3.16
C THR A 134 13.86 -20.54 1.97
N PRO A 135 13.30 -19.80 0.99
CA PRO A 135 14.09 -19.18 -0.07
C PRO A 135 15.30 -18.37 0.48
N PRO A 136 16.43 -18.28 -0.22
CA PRO A 136 16.86 -19.09 -1.36
C PRO A 136 17.52 -20.43 -0.96
N PHE A 137 17.44 -20.86 0.31
CA PHE A 137 18.15 -22.03 0.83
C PHE A 137 17.55 -23.40 0.43
N GLY A 138 16.47 -23.41 -0.36
CA GLY A 138 15.72 -24.60 -0.76
C GLY A 138 15.85 -25.01 -2.23
N GLN A 139 15.65 -26.30 -2.50
CA GLN A 139 15.70 -26.87 -3.85
C GLN A 139 14.63 -26.31 -4.80
N VAL A 140 13.41 -26.09 -4.28
CA VAL A 140 12.23 -25.74 -5.09
C VAL A 140 12.20 -24.24 -5.36
N ASN A 141 12.57 -23.42 -4.38
CA ASN A 141 12.39 -21.96 -4.43
C ASN A 141 13.65 -21.22 -4.88
N ARG A 142 14.58 -21.92 -5.52
CA ARG A 142 15.71 -21.29 -6.22
C ARG A 142 15.31 -20.71 -7.57
N PHE A 143 14.13 -21.07 -8.06
CA PHE A 143 13.55 -20.53 -9.28
C PHE A 143 12.53 -19.47 -8.87
N SER A 144 12.56 -18.34 -9.56
CA SER A 144 11.51 -17.35 -9.42
C SER A 144 10.23 -17.83 -10.11
N ASP A 145 9.11 -17.20 -9.76
CA ASP A 145 7.97 -17.09 -10.66
C ASP A 145 8.38 -16.33 -11.95
N GLU A 146 7.54 -16.42 -12.99
CA GLU A 146 7.68 -15.57 -14.16
C GLU A 146 7.59 -14.08 -13.77
N PRO A 147 8.41 -13.20 -14.38
CA PRO A 147 8.39 -11.78 -14.04
C PRO A 147 7.04 -11.17 -14.41
N ARG A 148 6.59 -10.21 -13.60
CA ARG A 148 5.37 -9.46 -13.85
C ARG A 148 5.66 -7.99 -14.03
N LYS A 149 4.96 -7.37 -14.97
CA LYS A 149 4.96 -5.92 -15.04
C LYS A 149 4.18 -5.34 -13.85
N PRO A 150 4.51 -4.11 -13.43
CA PRO A 150 3.69 -3.40 -12.45
C PRO A 150 2.21 -3.38 -12.87
N GLY A 151 1.30 -3.59 -11.91
CA GLY A 151 -0.15 -3.56 -12.14
C GLY A 151 -0.80 -4.84 -12.71
N GLU A 152 -0.01 -5.81 -13.18
CA GLU A 152 -0.52 -7.09 -13.69
C GLU A 152 -0.96 -8.06 -12.59
N GLU A 153 -2.12 -8.71 -12.78
CA GLU A 153 -2.64 -9.75 -11.89
C GLU A 153 -1.90 -11.09 -12.04
N TYR A 154 -2.01 -11.95 -11.03
CA TYR A 154 -1.53 -13.34 -11.09
C TYR A 154 -2.40 -14.16 -12.05
N ALA A 155 -2.12 -14.10 -13.36
CA ALA A 155 -2.59 -15.13 -14.27
C ALA A 155 -1.86 -16.43 -13.89
N GLY A 156 -2.61 -17.47 -13.49
CA GLY A 156 -2.03 -18.74 -13.04
C GLY A 156 -0.99 -19.29 -14.02
N HIS A 157 0.03 -19.98 -13.51
CA HIS A 157 1.21 -20.44 -14.26
C HIS A 157 0.91 -20.90 -15.70
N GLU A 158 1.02 -20.01 -16.69
CA GLU A 158 0.87 -20.35 -18.11
C GLU A 158 2.14 -21.01 -18.67
N GLY A 159 2.80 -21.89 -17.90
CA GLY A 159 3.77 -22.85 -18.41
C GLY A 159 4.94 -22.28 -19.22
N ARG A 160 5.36 -21.02 -19.00
CA ARG A 160 6.54 -20.41 -19.63
C ARG A 160 7.67 -20.28 -18.61
N ASN A 161 8.07 -21.40 -18.02
CA ASN A 161 9.25 -21.56 -17.15
C ASN A 161 10.60 -21.17 -17.81
N ARG A 162 10.61 -20.52 -18.98
CA ARG A 162 11.78 -20.18 -19.78
C ARG A 162 12.41 -18.86 -19.38
N VAL A 163 11.64 -17.95 -18.77
CA VAL A 163 12.10 -16.59 -18.41
C VAL A 163 12.40 -16.41 -16.92
N GLU A 164 12.23 -17.46 -16.11
CA GLU A 164 12.51 -17.44 -14.67
C GLU A 164 13.99 -17.10 -14.37
N LEU A 165 14.21 -16.38 -13.27
CA LEU A 165 15.52 -16.24 -12.65
C LEU A 165 15.83 -17.46 -11.80
N VAL A 166 17.11 -17.77 -11.71
CA VAL A 166 17.63 -18.85 -10.89
C VAL A 166 18.72 -18.30 -9.98
N LEU A 167 18.57 -18.57 -8.69
CA LEU A 167 19.64 -18.42 -7.71
C LEU A 167 20.46 -19.71 -7.70
N ALA A 168 21.57 -19.66 -8.43
CA ALA A 168 22.46 -20.78 -8.63
C ALA A 168 23.57 -20.74 -7.56
N PRO A 169 23.65 -21.71 -6.62
CA PRO A 169 24.65 -21.68 -5.58
C PRO A 169 26.07 -21.82 -6.16
N THR A 170 27.00 -21.08 -5.57
CA THR A 170 28.42 -21.13 -5.89
C THR A 170 29.14 -22.16 -5.01
N GLU A 171 30.46 -22.29 -5.18
CA GLU A 171 31.31 -23.11 -4.30
C GLU A 171 31.43 -22.57 -2.87
N ASN A 172 31.05 -21.31 -2.64
CA ASN A 172 31.09 -20.68 -1.32
C ASN A 172 29.80 -20.88 -0.50
N HIS A 173 28.81 -21.60 -1.04
CA HIS A 173 27.55 -21.86 -0.36
C HIS A 173 27.72 -22.93 0.73
N GLU A 174 27.41 -22.64 2.00
CA GLU A 174 27.76 -23.54 3.12
C GLU A 174 27.01 -24.88 3.12
N LEU A 175 25.79 -24.91 2.57
CA LEU A 175 24.95 -26.12 2.52
C LEU A 175 25.15 -27.01 1.29
N VAL A 176 25.99 -26.60 0.33
CA VAL A 176 26.12 -27.27 -0.96
C VAL A 176 27.59 -27.48 -1.29
N GLU A 177 27.96 -28.72 -1.64
CA GLU A 177 29.35 -29.05 -1.99
C GLU A 177 29.66 -28.88 -3.49
N THR A 178 28.63 -28.78 -4.33
CA THR A 178 28.77 -28.72 -5.79
C THR A 178 28.33 -27.36 -6.31
N ALA A 179 29.25 -26.64 -6.95
CA ALA A 179 28.92 -25.38 -7.61
C ALA A 179 28.13 -25.60 -8.90
N THR A 180 27.24 -24.65 -9.17
CA THR A 180 26.48 -24.61 -10.41
C THR A 180 27.36 -24.09 -11.56
N LYS A 181 27.16 -24.60 -12.78
CA LYS A 181 27.81 -24.06 -13.97
C LYS A 181 26.90 -23.06 -14.68
N TYR A 182 27.50 -22.01 -15.21
CA TYR A 182 26.80 -20.94 -15.92
C TYR A 182 27.64 -20.44 -17.10
N GLU A 183 26.98 -19.83 -18.07
CA GLU A 183 27.57 -19.29 -19.30
C GLU A 183 26.91 -17.96 -19.66
N LEU A 184 27.70 -17.06 -20.25
CA LEU A 184 27.20 -15.81 -20.81
C LEU A 184 26.62 -16.11 -22.20
N ALA A 185 25.34 -15.80 -22.41
CA ALA A 185 24.69 -15.96 -23.70
C ALA A 185 24.94 -14.75 -24.61
N ASP A 186 24.69 -14.93 -25.91
CA ASP A 186 24.87 -13.89 -26.93
C ASP A 186 23.98 -12.64 -26.72
N ASP A 187 22.94 -12.76 -25.89
CA ASP A 187 22.04 -11.66 -25.49
C ASP A 187 22.61 -10.81 -24.33
N GLY A 188 23.84 -11.09 -23.89
CA GLY A 188 24.48 -10.39 -22.77
C GLY A 188 23.98 -10.84 -21.40
N THR A 189 23.15 -11.87 -21.31
CA THR A 189 22.62 -12.38 -20.03
C THR A 189 23.27 -13.70 -19.63
N TRP A 190 23.56 -13.84 -18.34
CA TRP A 190 24.06 -15.08 -17.79
C TRP A 190 22.95 -16.13 -17.63
N ARG A 191 23.26 -17.38 -17.98
CA ARG A 191 22.35 -18.53 -17.94
C ARG A 191 23.00 -19.71 -17.22
N LEU A 192 22.17 -20.59 -16.67
CA LEU A 192 22.63 -21.93 -16.29
C LEU A 192 23.17 -22.66 -17.52
N ALA A 193 24.34 -23.28 -17.38
CA ALA A 193 24.85 -24.15 -18.43
C ALA A 193 23.98 -25.40 -18.55
N SER A 194 23.74 -25.87 -19.77
CA SER A 194 22.89 -27.04 -20.03
C SER A 194 23.41 -28.33 -19.40
N ASP A 195 24.72 -28.43 -19.15
CA ASP A 195 25.39 -29.56 -18.48
C ASP A 195 25.61 -29.32 -16.98
N SER A 196 25.03 -28.27 -16.40
CA SER A 196 25.19 -27.96 -14.99
C SER A 196 24.68 -29.11 -14.11
N PRO A 197 25.43 -29.52 -13.08
CA PRO A 197 25.02 -30.60 -12.19
C PRO A 197 23.71 -30.27 -11.48
N ARG A 198 22.93 -31.31 -11.18
CA ARG A 198 21.80 -31.17 -10.28
C ARG A 198 22.33 -30.95 -8.87
N ILE A 199 22.07 -29.77 -8.34
CA ILE A 199 22.39 -29.44 -6.94
C ILE A 199 21.38 -30.14 -6.03
N GLU A 200 21.84 -30.70 -4.93
CA GLU A 200 21.00 -31.24 -3.86
C GLU A 200 21.17 -30.39 -2.61
N PHE A 201 20.09 -29.71 -2.20
CA PHE A 201 20.06 -29.03 -0.91
C PHE A 201 19.64 -30.00 0.21
N PRO A 202 20.17 -29.84 1.44
CA PRO A 202 19.59 -30.50 2.59
C PRO A 202 18.12 -30.09 2.76
N LYS A 203 17.31 -30.97 3.34
CA LYS A 203 15.89 -30.67 3.58
C LYS A 203 15.67 -29.80 4.82
N THR A 204 16.60 -29.86 5.77
CA THR A 204 16.50 -29.18 7.04
C THR A 204 17.89 -28.77 7.52
N VAL A 205 17.95 -27.71 8.32
CA VAL A 205 19.13 -27.34 9.09
C VAL A 205 18.72 -27.06 10.52
N GLN A 206 19.50 -27.52 11.49
CA GLN A 206 19.31 -27.19 12.90
C GLN A 206 20.29 -26.09 13.27
N LEU A 207 19.79 -25.02 13.90
CA LEU A 207 20.58 -23.87 14.31
C LEU A 207 20.30 -23.57 15.79
N GLU A 208 21.36 -23.30 16.55
CA GLU A 208 21.29 -22.75 17.90
C GLU A 208 20.78 -21.28 17.88
N PRO A 209 20.37 -20.70 19.01
CA PRO A 209 19.97 -19.29 19.08
C PRO A 209 21.04 -18.35 18.52
N GLY A 210 20.67 -17.49 17.56
CA GLY A 210 21.59 -16.58 16.88
C GLY A 210 22.61 -17.25 15.94
N GLU A 211 22.60 -18.57 15.80
CA GLU A 211 23.39 -19.26 14.78
C GLU A 211 22.80 -18.98 13.39
N TYR A 212 23.68 -18.97 12.38
CA TYR A 212 23.32 -18.65 11.02
C TYR A 212 23.99 -19.57 10.00
N VAL A 213 23.46 -19.54 8.79
CA VAL A 213 24.02 -20.19 7.60
C VAL A 213 24.17 -19.14 6.50
N ASP A 214 25.32 -19.15 5.84
CA ASP A 214 25.59 -18.29 4.68
C ASP A 214 25.37 -19.05 3.36
N GLY A 215 24.73 -18.37 2.42
CA GLY A 215 24.54 -18.79 1.04
C GLY A 215 25.11 -17.76 0.08
N GLU A 216 25.90 -18.21 -0.89
CA GLU A 216 26.33 -17.39 -2.02
C GLU A 216 25.73 -17.95 -3.30
N TYR A 217 25.13 -17.06 -4.08
CA TYR A 217 24.40 -17.39 -5.29
C TYR A 217 24.84 -16.47 -6.42
N VAL A 218 24.84 -16.99 -7.64
CA VAL A 218 24.84 -16.17 -8.85
C VAL A 218 23.44 -16.13 -9.45
N LEU A 219 23.05 -14.97 -9.97
CA LEU A 219 21.73 -14.73 -10.54
C LEU A 219 21.74 -14.93 -12.06
N VAL A 220 21.12 -16.02 -12.51
CA VAL A 220 21.18 -16.46 -13.91
C VAL A 220 19.79 -16.84 -14.43
N GLY A 221 19.60 -16.82 -15.75
CA GLY A 221 18.38 -17.34 -16.37
C GLY A 221 18.43 -18.85 -16.63
N ARG A 222 17.29 -19.42 -17.03
CA ARG A 222 17.22 -20.81 -17.51
C ARG A 222 17.97 -21.02 -18.84
N PRO A 223 18.52 -22.22 -19.10
CA PRO A 223 19.22 -22.51 -20.37
C PRO A 223 18.32 -22.35 -21.60
N GLN A 224 17.02 -22.62 -21.48
CA GLN A 224 16.04 -22.55 -22.58
C GLN A 224 15.50 -21.12 -22.84
N GLY A 225 15.96 -20.13 -22.07
CA GLY A 225 15.39 -18.78 -22.06
C GLY A 225 16.04 -17.79 -23.03
N VAL A 226 17.11 -18.17 -23.73
CA VAL A 226 17.93 -17.24 -24.54
C VAL A 226 17.11 -16.53 -25.62
N GLU A 227 16.17 -17.23 -26.25
CA GLU A 227 15.31 -16.64 -27.31
C GLU A 227 14.36 -15.54 -26.80
N TYR A 228 14.20 -15.42 -25.48
CA TYR A 228 13.31 -14.46 -24.82
C TYR A 228 14.05 -13.32 -24.11
N GLY A 229 15.39 -13.32 -24.08
CA GLY A 229 16.16 -12.37 -23.30
C GLY A 229 15.88 -12.46 -21.79
N ARG A 230 16.02 -11.34 -21.09
CA ARG A 230 15.63 -11.16 -19.68
C ARG A 230 14.54 -10.09 -19.62
N PRO A 231 13.25 -10.47 -19.48
CA PRO A 231 12.16 -9.50 -19.39
C PRO A 231 12.29 -8.60 -18.16
N THR A 232 11.78 -7.38 -18.26
CA THR A 232 11.58 -6.51 -17.10
C THR A 232 10.39 -6.98 -16.26
N GLY A 233 10.33 -6.51 -15.02
CA GLY A 233 9.28 -6.84 -14.05
C GLY A 233 9.81 -7.44 -12.75
N THR A 234 8.88 -7.84 -11.89
CA THR A 234 9.17 -8.38 -10.56
C THR A 234 9.20 -9.90 -10.58
N TYR A 235 10.34 -10.47 -10.22
CA TYR A 235 10.60 -11.88 -10.04
C TYR A 235 10.45 -12.28 -8.57
N LYS A 236 9.52 -13.18 -8.27
CA LYS A 236 9.22 -13.58 -6.89
C LYS A 236 9.86 -14.91 -6.54
N PHE A 237 10.54 -14.99 -5.40
CA PHE A 237 11.14 -16.21 -4.84
C PHE A 237 10.45 -16.56 -3.52
N TRP A 238 9.31 -17.26 -3.60
CA TRP A 238 8.42 -17.43 -2.45
C TRP A 238 8.20 -18.91 -2.12
N SER A 239 7.85 -19.18 -0.88
CA SER A 239 7.29 -20.46 -0.45
C SER A 239 6.19 -20.23 0.57
N LEU A 240 5.01 -20.82 0.31
CA LEU A 240 3.80 -20.55 1.08
C LEU A 240 3.54 -19.04 1.08
N ASP A 241 3.88 -18.34 2.16
CA ASP A 241 3.63 -16.91 2.36
C ASP A 241 4.92 -16.08 2.59
N ASP A 242 6.10 -16.73 2.61
CA ASP A 242 7.38 -16.08 2.94
C ASP A 242 8.33 -16.07 1.73
N GLY A 243 9.08 -14.96 1.55
CA GLY A 243 10.05 -14.84 0.47
C GLY A 243 10.54 -13.42 0.22
N PHE A 244 11.16 -13.24 -0.95
CA PHE A 244 11.65 -11.94 -1.41
C PHE A 244 11.41 -11.79 -2.91
N GLU A 245 11.66 -10.58 -3.40
CA GLU A 245 11.42 -10.18 -4.79
C GLU A 245 12.67 -9.51 -5.36
N ILE A 246 12.92 -9.74 -6.65
CA ILE A 246 13.89 -8.99 -7.45
C ILE A 246 13.14 -8.30 -8.58
N THR A 247 13.19 -6.98 -8.65
CA THR A 247 12.60 -6.21 -9.76
C THR A 247 13.68 -5.83 -10.77
N ALA A 248 13.37 -5.99 -12.05
CA ALA A 248 14.24 -5.63 -13.17
C ALA A 248 13.58 -4.57 -14.06
N TRP A 249 14.31 -3.53 -14.45
CA TRP A 249 13.88 -2.52 -15.40
C TRP A 249 15.02 -2.10 -16.32
N GLU A 250 14.71 -1.38 -17.40
CA GLU A 250 15.73 -0.87 -18.32
C GLU A 250 16.50 0.28 -17.67
N THR A 251 17.82 0.18 -17.60
CA THR A 251 18.65 1.12 -16.82
C THR A 251 18.51 2.57 -17.29
N ASP A 252 18.46 2.79 -18.60
CA ASP A 252 18.38 4.12 -19.19
C ASP A 252 16.92 4.56 -19.47
N SER A 253 15.95 3.69 -19.17
CA SER A 253 14.53 3.94 -19.45
C SER A 253 13.63 3.36 -18.35
N PRO A 254 13.72 3.87 -17.10
CA PRO A 254 13.00 3.31 -15.96
C PRO A 254 11.49 3.58 -15.98
N GLY A 255 11.01 4.53 -16.78
CA GLY A 255 9.63 5.00 -16.75
C GLY A 255 8.65 4.26 -17.66
N PRO A 256 7.39 4.74 -17.73
CA PRO A 256 6.38 4.17 -18.60
C PRO A 256 6.70 4.43 -20.08
N ASN A 257 6.38 3.44 -20.92
CA ASN A 257 6.49 3.53 -22.38
C ASN A 257 5.15 3.80 -23.07
N GLU A 258 4.04 3.77 -22.31
CA GLU A 258 2.69 3.97 -22.84
C GLU A 258 2.26 5.41 -22.61
N GLU A 259 1.75 6.04 -23.66
CA GLU A 259 1.23 7.41 -23.58
C GLU A 259 -0.12 7.42 -22.84
N SER A 260 -0.25 8.27 -21.82
CA SER A 260 -1.51 8.49 -21.12
C SER A 260 -2.54 9.14 -22.04
N ARG A 261 -3.82 8.80 -21.87
CA ARG A 261 -4.92 9.48 -22.54
C ARG A 261 -5.04 10.96 -22.16
N PHE A 262 -4.48 11.33 -21.00
CA PHE A 262 -4.51 12.69 -20.46
C PHE A 262 -3.28 13.51 -20.84
N ALA A 263 -2.39 12.98 -21.70
CA ALA A 263 -1.19 13.69 -22.14
C ALA A 263 -1.52 15.10 -22.67
N GLY A 264 -0.78 16.09 -22.16
CA GLY A 264 -0.96 17.51 -22.51
C GLY A 264 -2.15 18.20 -21.82
N THR A 265 -2.71 17.61 -20.77
CA THR A 265 -3.73 18.24 -19.93
C THR A 265 -3.06 19.12 -18.87
N ASP A 266 -3.46 20.38 -18.76
CA ASP A 266 -3.05 21.25 -17.65
C ASP A 266 -4.04 21.10 -16.49
N LEU A 267 -3.54 20.79 -15.29
CA LEU A 267 -4.36 20.63 -14.10
C LEU A 267 -4.19 21.79 -13.10
N PRO A 268 -5.23 22.17 -12.36
CA PRO A 268 -5.06 23.01 -11.19
C PRO A 268 -4.27 22.25 -10.11
N PRO A 269 -3.50 22.95 -9.26
CA PRO A 269 -2.80 22.31 -8.14
C PRO A 269 -3.82 21.74 -7.13
N LEU A 270 -3.48 20.62 -6.46
CA LEU A 270 -4.33 20.04 -5.40
C LEU A 270 -4.46 20.97 -4.19
N SER A 271 -3.37 21.70 -3.88
CA SER A 271 -3.29 22.72 -2.82
C SER A 271 -2.11 23.66 -3.11
N GLU A 272 -2.02 24.78 -2.39
CA GLU A 272 -0.89 25.73 -2.55
C GLU A 272 0.47 25.13 -2.16
N GLU A 273 0.48 24.06 -1.37
CA GLU A 273 1.69 23.44 -0.81
C GLU A 273 1.97 22.04 -1.39
N SER A 274 1.09 21.50 -2.24
CA SER A 274 1.27 20.17 -2.82
C SER A 274 1.86 20.24 -4.23
N GLU A 275 2.94 19.49 -4.41
CA GLU A 275 3.54 19.22 -5.71
C GLU A 275 3.32 17.74 -6.04
N VAL A 276 2.63 17.46 -7.14
CA VAL A 276 2.28 16.10 -7.57
C VAL A 276 2.97 15.83 -8.90
N ALA A 277 3.74 14.74 -8.96
CA ALA A 277 4.23 14.19 -10.22
C ALA A 277 3.11 13.39 -10.89
N TRP A 278 2.58 13.87 -12.02
CA TRP A 278 1.46 13.24 -12.69
C TRP A 278 1.91 12.18 -13.71
N TYR A 279 1.19 11.06 -13.74
CA TYR A 279 1.44 9.97 -14.69
C TYR A 279 1.37 10.41 -16.16
N HIS A 280 0.49 11.36 -16.49
CA HIS A 280 0.34 11.83 -17.87
C HIS A 280 1.48 12.73 -18.36
N ASP A 281 2.36 13.15 -17.45
CA ASP A 281 3.61 13.85 -17.76
C ASP A 281 4.83 12.92 -17.71
N ALA A 282 4.65 11.68 -17.21
CA ALA A 282 5.72 10.70 -17.10
C ALA A 282 6.09 10.13 -18.48
N ASP A 283 7.39 9.95 -18.68
CA ASP A 283 7.99 9.37 -19.89
C ASP A 283 8.97 8.24 -19.56
N GLU A 284 9.63 7.69 -20.58
CA GLU A 284 10.59 6.59 -20.43
C GLU A 284 11.73 6.90 -19.43
N SER A 285 12.00 8.18 -19.13
CA SER A 285 13.05 8.59 -18.19
C SER A 285 12.56 8.77 -16.75
N THR A 286 11.25 8.71 -16.51
CA THR A 286 10.63 9.01 -15.21
C THR A 286 10.72 7.81 -14.26
N PRO A 287 11.55 7.85 -13.20
CA PRO A 287 11.86 6.65 -12.42
C PRO A 287 10.77 6.24 -11.43
N SER A 288 9.91 7.17 -11.01
CA SER A 288 8.84 6.88 -10.06
C SER A 288 7.53 7.50 -10.51
N TYR A 289 6.45 6.72 -10.47
CA TYR A 289 5.15 7.12 -11.00
C TYR A 289 4.01 6.26 -10.44
N VAL A 290 2.78 6.77 -10.52
CA VAL A 290 1.56 5.98 -10.27
C VAL A 290 1.01 5.47 -11.60
N LEU A 291 1.03 4.16 -11.80
CA LEU A 291 0.45 3.50 -12.95
C LEU A 291 -1.03 3.14 -12.69
N PRO A 292 -2.00 3.72 -13.41
CA PRO A 292 -3.37 3.25 -13.39
C PRO A 292 -3.52 1.97 -14.23
N GLU A 293 -4.31 1.01 -13.77
CA GLU A 293 -4.70 -0.17 -14.56
C GLU A 293 -5.45 0.23 -15.84
N ARG A 294 -6.24 1.31 -15.74
CA ARG A 294 -6.99 1.93 -16.82
C ARG A 294 -7.31 3.37 -16.46
N GLU A 295 -7.46 4.22 -17.47
CA GLU A 295 -7.73 5.66 -17.31
C GLU A 295 -9.19 6.03 -17.66
N GLU A 296 -10.02 5.03 -17.98
CA GLU A 296 -11.47 5.16 -18.24
C GLU A 296 -12.24 3.98 -17.64
N THR A 297 -13.43 4.24 -17.08
CA THR A 297 -14.33 3.19 -16.61
C THR A 297 -15.76 3.68 -16.44
N ASP A 298 -16.73 2.75 -16.47
CA ASP A 298 -18.10 2.95 -15.97
C ASP A 298 -18.20 2.55 -14.48
N LEU A 299 -19.36 2.80 -13.84
CA LEU A 299 -19.70 2.30 -12.49
C LEU A 299 -20.70 1.12 -12.52
N PRO A 300 -20.66 0.18 -11.54
CA PRO A 300 -19.66 0.05 -10.48
C PRO A 300 -18.33 -0.50 -11.03
N THR A 301 -17.23 -0.19 -10.36
CA THR A 301 -15.89 -0.60 -10.83
C THR A 301 -14.91 -0.88 -9.71
N ALA A 302 -13.87 -1.62 -10.08
CA ALA A 302 -12.64 -1.76 -9.32
C ALA A 302 -11.48 -1.39 -10.25
N VAL A 303 -10.69 -0.38 -9.86
CA VAL A 303 -9.52 0.08 -10.61
C VAL A 303 -8.31 0.04 -9.69
N ARG A 304 -7.24 -0.63 -10.14
CA ARG A 304 -5.97 -0.62 -9.43
C ARG A 304 -5.10 0.56 -9.84
N PHE A 305 -4.39 1.09 -8.86
CA PHE A 305 -3.31 2.05 -9.03
C PHE A 305 -2.07 1.47 -8.38
N THR A 306 -0.97 1.42 -9.11
CA THR A 306 0.30 0.89 -8.63
C THR A 306 1.33 2.00 -8.64
N PHE A 307 1.79 2.41 -7.46
CA PHE A 307 3.00 3.22 -7.38
C PHE A 307 4.22 2.33 -7.66
N VAL A 308 5.09 2.79 -8.55
CA VAL A 308 6.31 2.12 -9.00
C VAL A 308 7.49 2.96 -8.57
N ASN A 309 8.45 2.36 -7.86
CA ASN A 309 9.73 2.98 -7.54
C ASN A 309 10.85 2.28 -8.33
N HIS A 310 11.22 2.81 -9.50
CA HIS A 310 12.45 2.42 -10.21
C HIS A 310 13.58 3.42 -9.97
N ASP A 311 13.42 4.32 -9.01
CA ASP A 311 14.51 5.12 -8.51
C ASP A 311 15.44 4.27 -7.62
N ARG A 312 16.64 4.80 -7.36
CA ARG A 312 17.65 4.18 -6.52
C ARG A 312 17.42 4.48 -5.04
N GLU A 313 16.70 5.56 -4.74
CA GLU A 313 16.37 5.97 -3.38
C GLU A 313 15.07 5.31 -2.89
N SER A 314 14.97 5.14 -1.57
CA SER A 314 13.72 4.69 -0.97
C SER A 314 12.75 5.86 -0.80
N THR A 315 11.45 5.59 -0.93
CA THR A 315 10.39 6.53 -0.62
C THR A 315 9.59 6.01 0.57
N SER A 316 8.99 6.88 1.38
CA SER A 316 8.30 6.44 2.60
C SER A 316 7.04 7.24 2.88
N CYS A 317 6.18 6.68 3.74
CA CYS A 317 4.99 7.36 4.28
C CYS A 317 3.92 7.78 3.24
N GLY A 318 3.81 7.06 2.13
CA GLY A 318 2.78 7.35 1.14
C GLY A 318 1.41 6.79 1.50
N HIS A 319 0.45 7.70 1.66
CA HIS A 319 -0.97 7.40 1.77
C HIS A 319 -1.69 7.63 0.43
N TRP A 320 -2.78 6.91 0.21
CA TRP A 320 -3.58 7.02 -1.02
C TRP A 320 -4.77 7.93 -0.79
N ASN A 321 -4.92 8.94 -1.63
CA ASN A 321 -6.04 9.87 -1.62
C ASN A 321 -6.76 9.85 -2.98
N LEU A 322 -8.06 10.04 -2.93
CA LEU A 322 -8.94 10.21 -4.08
C LEU A 322 -9.47 11.64 -4.09
N TYR A 323 -9.30 12.34 -5.21
CA TYR A 323 -9.85 13.66 -5.45
C TYR A 323 -10.78 13.65 -6.66
N LYS A 324 -11.74 14.58 -6.68
CA LYS A 324 -12.59 14.87 -7.84
C LYS A 324 -12.34 16.28 -8.33
N LEU A 325 -12.20 16.46 -9.64
CA LEU A 325 -12.10 17.78 -10.26
C LEU A 325 -13.51 18.32 -10.54
N VAL A 326 -13.83 19.50 -10.04
CA VAL A 326 -15.09 20.22 -10.31
C VAL A 326 -14.78 21.70 -10.46
N ASP A 327 -15.17 22.31 -11.59
CA ASP A 327 -14.98 23.74 -11.88
C ASP A 327 -13.54 24.25 -11.64
N ASP A 328 -12.53 23.50 -12.14
CA ASP A 328 -11.09 23.78 -11.97
C ASP A 328 -10.59 23.76 -10.50
N GLU A 329 -11.32 23.10 -9.60
CA GLU A 329 -10.94 22.90 -8.20
C GLU A 329 -10.98 21.40 -7.82
N TRP A 330 -10.02 20.97 -7.02
CA TRP A 330 -9.93 19.59 -6.53
C TRP A 330 -10.62 19.43 -5.18
N PHE A 331 -11.50 18.43 -5.08
CA PHE A 331 -12.21 18.07 -3.86
C PHE A 331 -11.75 16.71 -3.37
N HIS A 332 -11.18 16.66 -2.15
CA HIS A 332 -10.80 15.40 -1.51
C HIS A 332 -12.04 14.57 -1.17
N ILE A 333 -12.12 13.38 -1.75
CA ILE A 333 -13.26 12.46 -1.60
C ILE A 333 -12.98 11.43 -0.50
N GLY A 334 -11.75 10.92 -0.42
CA GLY A 334 -11.36 10.01 0.65
C GLY A 334 -9.97 9.39 0.49
N PRO A 335 -9.54 8.57 1.46
CA PRO A 335 -10.20 8.32 2.74
C PRO A 335 -10.07 9.53 3.68
N ARG A 336 -11.01 9.71 4.62
CA ARG A 336 -10.97 10.84 5.58
C ARG A 336 -9.85 10.76 6.61
N ALA A 337 -9.43 9.54 6.91
CA ALA A 337 -8.40 9.27 7.88
C ALA A 337 -7.52 8.14 7.35
N HIS A 338 -6.22 8.31 7.53
CA HIS A 338 -5.23 7.31 7.19
C HIS A 338 -4.89 6.54 8.46
N PHE A 339 -5.28 5.27 8.50
CA PHE A 339 -4.96 4.38 9.63
C PHE A 339 -3.81 3.43 9.30
N THR A 340 -3.19 3.56 8.12
CA THR A 340 -2.08 2.70 7.69
C THR A 340 -0.78 3.14 8.32
N ILE A 341 0.07 2.17 8.63
CA ILE A 341 1.44 2.38 9.09
C ILE A 341 2.26 2.89 7.90
N CYS A 342 3.11 3.89 8.12
CA CYS A 342 4.09 4.34 7.13
C CYS A 342 4.92 3.14 6.65
N HIS A 343 4.83 2.81 5.36
CA HIS A 343 5.70 1.83 4.73
C HIS A 343 6.76 2.57 3.90
N SER A 344 8.00 2.09 3.98
CA SER A 344 9.05 2.48 3.03
C SER A 344 9.02 1.52 1.85
N LEU A 345 9.19 2.07 0.64
CA LEU A 345 9.37 1.35 -0.60
C LEU A 345 10.79 1.61 -1.09
N ARG A 346 11.61 0.56 -1.07
CA ARG A 346 12.96 0.56 -1.62
C ARG A 346 12.94 0.66 -3.14
N ALA A 347 14.13 0.79 -3.73
CA ALA A 347 14.34 0.63 -5.15
C ALA A 347 13.72 -0.69 -5.66
N GLY A 348 13.03 -0.62 -6.80
CA GLY A 348 12.28 -1.75 -7.37
C GLY A 348 11.02 -2.14 -6.59
N GLY A 349 10.67 -1.41 -5.52
CA GLY A 349 9.47 -1.61 -4.73
C GLY A 349 8.23 -1.11 -5.46
N THR A 350 7.10 -1.77 -5.23
CA THR A 350 5.80 -1.32 -5.71
C THR A 350 4.75 -1.41 -4.61
N VAL A 351 3.75 -0.54 -4.66
CA VAL A 351 2.56 -0.68 -3.81
C VAL A 351 1.32 -0.44 -4.65
N THR A 352 0.35 -1.34 -4.49
CA THR A 352 -0.92 -1.28 -5.21
C THR A 352 -2.04 -0.94 -4.26
N TRP A 353 -2.90 -0.02 -4.70
CA TRP A 353 -4.13 0.36 -4.06
C TRP A 353 -5.30 0.17 -5.02
N THR A 354 -6.40 -0.38 -4.52
CA THR A 354 -7.59 -0.64 -5.34
C THR A 354 -8.71 0.30 -4.94
N LEU A 355 -9.17 1.12 -5.89
CA LEU A 355 -10.41 1.89 -5.77
C LEU A 355 -11.59 0.99 -6.14
N GLN A 356 -12.52 0.77 -5.21
CA GLN A 356 -13.82 0.17 -5.48
C GLN A 356 -14.89 1.26 -5.40
N ALA A 357 -15.41 1.67 -6.57
CA ALA A 357 -16.31 2.81 -6.68
C ALA A 357 -17.73 2.39 -7.08
N PHE A 358 -18.73 2.97 -6.41
CA PHE A 358 -20.15 2.71 -6.62
C PHE A 358 -20.93 4.01 -6.76
N HIS A 359 -21.94 4.02 -7.65
CA HIS A 359 -22.85 5.17 -7.76
C HIS A 359 -23.84 5.25 -6.57
N GLY A 360 -24.24 4.09 -6.06
CA GLY A 360 -25.03 3.96 -4.83
C GLY A 360 -24.14 3.79 -3.60
N GLU A 361 -24.68 3.17 -2.55
CA GLU A 361 -23.90 2.84 -1.35
C GLU A 361 -22.70 1.93 -1.67
N SER A 362 -21.60 2.13 -0.94
CA SER A 362 -20.44 1.22 -1.00
C SER A 362 -20.75 -0.13 -0.36
N ILE A 363 -20.11 -1.17 -0.87
CA ILE A 363 -20.02 -2.47 -0.18
C ILE A 363 -18.77 -2.45 0.71
N PRO A 364 -18.80 -2.94 1.95
CA PRO A 364 -17.60 -3.02 2.79
C PRO A 364 -16.44 -3.68 2.03
N PRO A 365 -15.22 -3.14 2.13
CA PRO A 365 -14.08 -3.66 1.38
C PRO A 365 -13.81 -5.12 1.77
N HIS A 366 -13.55 -5.96 0.77
CA HIS A 366 -13.13 -7.35 0.99
C HIS A 366 -11.65 -7.45 1.41
N GLU A 367 -10.84 -6.41 1.15
CA GLU A 367 -9.39 -6.41 1.35
C GLU A 367 -8.91 -5.15 2.08
N SER A 368 -7.90 -5.30 2.94
CA SER A 368 -7.35 -4.22 3.77
C SER A 368 -6.61 -3.11 3.01
N ARG A 369 -6.28 -3.31 1.74
CA ARG A 369 -5.60 -2.33 0.86
C ARG A 369 -6.50 -1.76 -0.24
N SER A 370 -7.80 -1.75 0.00
CA SER A 370 -8.79 -1.19 -0.91
C SER A 370 -9.54 -0.02 -0.26
N LEU A 371 -9.84 1.02 -1.05
CA LEU A 371 -10.85 2.01 -0.67
C LEU A 371 -12.15 1.63 -1.37
N SER A 372 -13.15 1.26 -0.58
CA SER A 372 -14.52 1.14 -1.07
C SER A 372 -15.27 2.42 -0.79
N ILE A 373 -15.82 3.03 -1.83
CA ILE A 373 -16.50 4.32 -1.73
C ILE A 373 -17.77 4.35 -2.58
N GLY A 374 -18.86 4.75 -1.94
CA GLY A 374 -20.16 4.92 -2.57
C GLY A 374 -20.36 6.32 -3.12
N HIS A 375 -21.54 6.56 -3.68
CA HIS A 375 -21.98 7.88 -4.13
C HIS A 375 -20.95 8.59 -4.99
N ILE A 376 -20.35 7.86 -5.93
CA ILE A 376 -19.43 8.39 -6.94
C ILE A 376 -20.22 8.75 -8.20
N GLY A 377 -20.00 9.96 -8.72
CA GLY A 377 -20.58 10.43 -9.97
C GLY A 377 -19.62 10.31 -11.14
N GLY A 378 -20.06 10.72 -12.33
CA GLY A 378 -19.17 10.86 -13.47
C GLY A 378 -18.21 12.06 -13.34
N GLY A 379 -17.14 12.02 -14.13
CA GLY A 379 -16.14 13.07 -14.27
C GLY A 379 -14.71 12.59 -14.02
N THR A 380 -13.81 13.55 -13.90
CA THR A 380 -12.38 13.31 -13.71
C THR A 380 -12.01 13.21 -12.23
N TYR A 381 -11.31 12.14 -11.90
CA TYR A 381 -10.79 11.85 -10.57
C TYR A 381 -9.26 11.75 -10.60
N ALA A 382 -8.62 12.03 -9.47
CA ALA A 382 -7.19 11.82 -9.26
C ALA A 382 -6.98 10.82 -8.12
N ALA A 383 -6.21 9.76 -8.38
CA ALA A 383 -5.65 8.88 -7.37
C ALA A 383 -4.22 9.32 -7.08
N VAL A 384 -3.97 9.78 -5.86
CA VAL A 384 -2.71 10.42 -5.46
C VAL A 384 -2.09 9.58 -4.36
N ALA A 385 -0.87 9.14 -4.59
CA ALA A 385 -0.05 8.48 -3.59
C ALA A 385 0.90 9.50 -2.97
N GLY A 386 1.02 9.51 -1.65
CA GLY A 386 2.06 10.24 -0.93
C GLY A 386 3.47 9.65 -1.10
N TYR A 387 3.71 8.95 -2.20
CA TYR A 387 5.02 8.48 -2.63
C TYR A 387 5.40 9.28 -3.87
N GLY A 388 6.63 9.76 -3.93
CA GLY A 388 7.13 10.51 -5.07
C GLY A 388 8.65 10.54 -5.15
N HIS A 389 9.13 11.08 -6.28
CA HIS A 389 10.53 11.39 -6.55
C HIS A 389 10.61 12.84 -7.02
N ALA A 390 11.54 13.62 -6.45
CA ALA A 390 11.63 15.08 -6.57
C ALA A 390 10.41 15.87 -6.04
N THR A 391 9.22 15.29 -6.08
CA THR A 391 8.00 15.75 -5.42
C THR A 391 7.62 14.80 -4.28
N PRO A 392 6.90 15.28 -3.25
CA PRO A 392 6.42 14.42 -2.17
C PRO A 392 5.32 13.43 -2.61
N GLU A 393 4.61 13.73 -3.69
CA GLU A 393 3.46 12.95 -4.15
C GLU A 393 3.54 12.61 -5.63
N SER A 394 2.90 11.50 -6.02
CA SER A 394 2.69 11.08 -7.40
C SER A 394 1.23 10.74 -7.62
N GLY A 395 0.69 11.03 -8.80
CA GLY A 395 -0.74 10.86 -9.06
C GLY A 395 -1.04 10.36 -10.46
N ALA A 396 -2.20 9.71 -10.60
CA ALA A 396 -2.78 9.34 -11.88
C ALA A 396 -4.24 9.77 -11.96
N LEU A 397 -4.69 10.05 -13.18
CA LEU A 397 -6.07 10.44 -13.44
C LEU A 397 -6.92 9.22 -13.83
N LEU A 398 -8.21 9.31 -13.54
CA LEU A 398 -9.23 8.36 -13.93
C LEU A 398 -10.48 9.12 -14.37
N GLU A 399 -10.96 8.86 -15.58
CA GLU A 399 -12.28 9.34 -16.02
C GLU A 399 -13.33 8.27 -15.70
N ILE A 400 -14.40 8.68 -15.04
CA ILE A 400 -15.55 7.82 -14.75
C ILE A 400 -16.75 8.29 -15.58
N ASP A 401 -17.25 7.43 -16.48
CA ASP A 401 -18.49 7.67 -17.22
C ASP A 401 -19.68 7.19 -16.37
N ALA A 402 -20.33 8.14 -15.71
CA ALA A 402 -21.52 7.89 -14.91
C ALA A 402 -22.38 9.17 -14.79
N PRO A 403 -23.65 9.05 -14.41
CA PRO A 403 -24.44 10.22 -14.02
C PRO A 403 -23.80 10.97 -12.83
N ASN A 404 -24.07 12.27 -12.73
CA ASN A 404 -23.74 13.02 -11.52
C ASN A 404 -24.50 12.47 -10.32
N VAL A 405 -23.90 12.53 -9.13
CA VAL A 405 -24.53 12.09 -7.88
C VAL A 405 -25.73 12.98 -7.58
N GLU A 406 -26.89 12.38 -7.32
CA GLU A 406 -28.05 13.07 -6.78
C GLU A 406 -27.98 13.13 -5.25
N ILE A 407 -28.23 14.31 -4.67
CA ILE A 407 -28.32 14.46 -3.21
C ILE A 407 -29.70 13.98 -2.78
N THR A 408 -29.74 12.78 -2.21
CA THR A 408 -30.96 12.14 -1.70
C THR A 408 -30.89 12.08 -0.18
N PRO A 409 -31.95 12.31 0.59
CA PRO A 409 -31.93 12.16 2.03
C PRO A 409 -31.89 10.67 2.39
N THR A 410 -31.60 10.39 3.66
CA THR A 410 -31.72 9.07 4.26
C THR A 410 -33.19 8.70 4.48
N ASP A 411 -33.48 7.40 4.54
CA ASP A 411 -34.85 6.86 4.63
C ASP A 411 -35.44 6.92 6.04
N ASP A 412 -34.60 7.12 7.06
CA ASP A 412 -34.90 7.06 8.48
C ASP A 412 -35.24 8.42 9.13
N VAL A 413 -35.10 9.52 8.39
CA VAL A 413 -35.43 10.86 8.89
C VAL A 413 -36.92 11.16 8.80
N GLU A 414 -37.51 11.53 9.92
CA GLU A 414 -38.88 12.02 10.00
C GLU A 414 -38.97 13.47 9.49
N ARG A 415 -40.06 13.80 8.77
CA ARG A 415 -40.25 15.10 8.13
C ARG A 415 -41.56 15.75 8.56
N GLU A 416 -41.50 17.00 9.01
CA GLU A 416 -42.66 17.83 9.34
C GLU A 416 -42.54 19.20 8.67
N ARG A 417 -43.58 19.64 7.96
CA ARG A 417 -43.61 20.95 7.30
C ARG A 417 -44.58 21.91 8.00
N ASP A 418 -44.08 23.08 8.38
CA ASP A 418 -44.86 24.21 8.86
C ASP A 418 -44.56 25.46 8.00
N GLY A 419 -45.46 25.73 7.04
CA GLY A 419 -45.28 26.81 6.07
C GLY A 419 -44.01 26.66 5.22
N GLU A 420 -43.11 27.63 5.35
CA GLU A 420 -41.80 27.70 4.66
C GLU A 420 -40.67 27.03 5.46
N THR A 421 -40.98 26.49 6.64
CA THR A 421 -40.01 25.77 7.49
C THR A 421 -40.23 24.25 7.38
N MET A 422 -39.16 23.51 7.11
CA MET A 422 -39.11 22.05 7.21
C MET A 422 -38.38 21.66 8.48
N THR A 423 -38.97 20.81 9.31
CA THR A 423 -38.31 20.17 10.45
C THR A 423 -37.98 18.73 10.10
N LEU A 424 -36.72 18.38 10.24
CA LEU A 424 -36.19 17.03 10.06
C LEU A 424 -35.79 16.49 11.44
N THR A 425 -36.20 15.25 11.74
CA THR A 425 -35.81 14.60 13.00
C THR A 425 -35.08 13.30 12.68
N ALA A 426 -33.81 13.26 13.06
CA ALA A 426 -32.95 12.11 12.91
C ALA A 426 -33.26 11.03 13.98
N PRO A 427 -33.04 9.74 13.69
CA PRO A 427 -33.35 8.66 14.63
C PRO A 427 -32.56 8.72 15.94
N GLU A 428 -31.38 9.35 15.94
CA GLU A 428 -30.54 9.54 17.14
C GLU A 428 -31.08 10.63 18.08
N TYR A 429 -31.94 11.53 17.61
CA TYR A 429 -32.49 12.62 18.42
C TYR A 429 -33.42 12.10 19.53
N GLY A 430 -33.13 12.44 20.78
CA GLY A 430 -33.86 11.95 21.95
C GLY A 430 -33.64 10.48 22.26
N ALA A 431 -32.70 9.81 21.57
CA ALA A 431 -32.28 8.47 21.91
C ALA A 431 -31.42 8.52 23.18
N ALA A 432 -31.70 7.63 24.14
CA ALA A 432 -30.87 7.52 25.34
C ALA A 432 -29.53 6.88 24.97
N HIS A 433 -28.56 7.69 24.57
CA HIS A 433 -27.19 7.26 24.28
C HIS A 433 -26.26 7.81 25.36
N GLU A 434 -25.37 6.96 25.85
CA GLU A 434 -24.32 7.36 26.80
C GLU A 434 -23.45 8.42 26.10
N HIS A 435 -23.46 9.65 26.62
CA HIS A 435 -22.56 10.76 26.26
C HIS A 435 -22.90 11.62 25.02
N THR A 436 -24.16 11.69 24.58
CA THR A 436 -24.59 12.63 23.53
C THR A 436 -25.74 13.52 23.97
N VAL A 437 -25.51 14.84 24.00
CA VAL A 437 -26.59 15.81 24.14
C VAL A 437 -27.29 15.99 22.80
N ASP A 438 -28.60 16.23 22.83
CA ASP A 438 -29.36 16.59 21.64
C ASP A 438 -28.89 17.94 21.08
N ALA A 439 -28.99 18.10 19.77
CA ALA A 439 -28.64 19.31 19.05
C ALA A 439 -29.66 19.65 17.96
N THR A 440 -29.78 20.94 17.68
CA THR A 440 -30.61 21.46 16.60
C THR A 440 -29.76 22.29 15.64
N LEU A 441 -29.75 21.90 14.37
CA LEU A 441 -29.09 22.60 13.27
C LEU A 441 -30.14 23.36 12.46
N THR A 442 -30.16 24.68 12.58
CA THR A 442 -30.94 25.56 11.69
C THR A 442 -30.12 25.86 10.44
N VAL A 443 -30.73 25.70 9.27
CA VAL A 443 -30.12 25.99 7.97
C VAL A 443 -31.01 26.87 7.12
N THR A 444 -30.42 27.89 6.50
CA THR A 444 -31.09 28.83 5.58
C THR A 444 -30.19 29.14 4.39
N GLU A 445 -30.76 29.37 3.22
CA GLU A 445 -30.01 29.91 2.08
C GLU A 445 -29.46 31.31 2.40
N THR A 446 -28.30 31.65 1.85
CA THR A 446 -27.67 32.96 2.03
C THR A 446 -26.86 33.37 0.81
N GLU A 447 -26.81 34.69 0.55
CA GLU A 447 -25.96 35.28 -0.49
C GLU A 447 -24.54 35.61 0.02
N LYS A 448 -24.25 35.34 1.29
CA LYS A 448 -22.92 35.58 1.86
C LYS A 448 -21.91 34.58 1.30
N GLU A 449 -20.65 34.99 1.19
CA GLU A 449 -19.58 34.07 0.82
C GLU A 449 -19.51 32.86 1.77
N PRO A 450 -19.30 31.65 1.24
CA PRO A 450 -19.15 30.44 2.03
C PRO A 450 -17.81 30.43 2.75
N ASP A 451 -17.77 29.71 3.87
CA ASP A 451 -16.54 29.37 4.56
C ASP A 451 -15.90 28.11 3.94
N ARG A 452 -16.70 27.27 3.27
CA ARG A 452 -16.26 26.04 2.59
C ARG A 452 -17.16 25.67 1.41
N THR A 453 -16.62 25.02 0.39
CA THR A 453 -17.38 24.40 -0.71
C THR A 453 -17.33 22.87 -0.59
N LEU A 454 -18.45 22.20 -0.88
CA LEU A 454 -18.54 20.73 -0.94
C LEU A 454 -19.18 20.28 -2.25
N VAL A 455 -18.73 19.12 -2.74
CA VAL A 455 -19.34 18.42 -3.88
C VAL A 455 -20.37 17.39 -3.41
N ALA A 456 -21.25 16.95 -4.32
CA ALA A 456 -22.33 16.02 -4.00
C ALA A 456 -21.80 14.69 -3.44
N GLU A 457 -20.68 14.20 -3.96
CA GLU A 457 -19.96 13.02 -3.47
C GLU A 457 -19.61 13.17 -1.98
N GLN A 458 -19.09 14.32 -1.56
CA GLN A 458 -18.73 14.56 -0.16
C GLN A 458 -19.98 14.67 0.72
N VAL A 459 -21.02 15.38 0.27
CA VAL A 459 -22.28 15.55 1.01
C VAL A 459 -22.95 14.20 1.24
N MET A 460 -22.90 13.29 0.26
CA MET A 460 -23.52 11.97 0.36
C MET A 460 -22.77 10.98 1.26
N GLN A 461 -21.57 11.33 1.73
CA GLN A 461 -20.66 10.44 2.43
C GLN A 461 -20.60 10.73 3.92
N GLU A 462 -20.36 9.67 4.73
CA GLU A 462 -19.90 9.74 6.13
C GLU A 462 -20.46 10.92 6.85
N PRO A 463 -19.76 11.71 7.69
CA PRO A 463 -20.53 12.29 8.77
C PRO A 463 -21.36 13.52 8.31
N TYR A 464 -21.40 13.83 7.01
CA TYR A 464 -22.31 14.81 6.41
C TYR A 464 -23.75 14.30 6.26
N GLY A 465 -24.13 13.16 6.86
CA GLY A 465 -25.51 12.66 6.89
C GLY A 465 -26.57 13.73 7.24
N PRO A 466 -26.39 14.55 8.29
CA PRO A 466 -27.33 15.64 8.58
C PRO A 466 -27.37 16.72 7.49
N LEU A 467 -26.22 17.08 6.90
CA LEU A 467 -26.15 18.04 5.80
C LEU A 467 -26.84 17.50 4.53
N ARG A 468 -26.62 16.23 4.20
CA ARG A 468 -27.28 15.50 3.10
C ARG A 468 -28.79 15.62 3.20
N ASN A 469 -29.34 15.37 4.38
CA ASN A 469 -30.77 15.46 4.64
C ASN A 469 -31.32 16.88 4.46
N VAL A 470 -30.61 17.88 4.98
CA VAL A 470 -31.01 19.28 4.85
C VAL A 470 -30.98 19.76 3.40
N VAL A 471 -29.87 19.54 2.69
CA VAL A 471 -29.70 20.01 1.30
C VAL A 471 -30.73 19.37 0.38
N ALA A 472 -31.03 18.08 0.57
CA ALA A 472 -32.04 17.38 -0.21
C ALA A 472 -33.44 18.03 -0.10
N GLU A 473 -33.80 18.62 1.04
CA GLU A 473 -35.10 19.29 1.21
C GLU A 473 -35.16 20.63 0.47
N PHE A 474 -34.06 21.40 0.44
CA PHE A 474 -33.99 22.61 -0.39
C PHE A 474 -34.08 22.28 -1.88
N GLU A 475 -33.44 21.19 -2.33
CA GLU A 475 -33.49 20.78 -3.74
C GLU A 475 -34.85 20.22 -4.18
N ARG A 476 -35.61 19.62 -3.26
CA ARG A 476 -36.93 19.02 -3.55
C ARG A 476 -38.10 19.94 -3.30
N GLY A 477 -37.98 20.82 -2.31
CA GLY A 477 -39.09 21.54 -1.71
C GLY A 477 -39.36 22.87 -2.39
N ASP A 478 -40.47 22.97 -3.11
CA ASP A 478 -40.99 24.26 -3.53
C ASP A 478 -41.29 25.13 -2.29
N ASN A 479 -40.68 26.32 -2.20
CA ASN A 479 -40.84 27.31 -1.13
C ASN A 479 -40.41 26.81 0.28
N VAL A 480 -39.26 26.16 0.40
CA VAL A 480 -38.60 25.93 1.70
C VAL A 480 -37.53 27.02 1.88
N GLU A 481 -37.70 27.90 2.87
CA GLU A 481 -36.74 28.96 3.18
C GLU A 481 -35.82 28.61 4.37
N ARG A 482 -36.29 27.68 5.22
CA ARG A 482 -35.59 27.25 6.43
C ARG A 482 -35.76 25.76 6.66
N VAL A 483 -34.66 25.09 6.98
CA VAL A 483 -34.68 23.70 7.46
C VAL A 483 -34.15 23.66 8.89
N VAL A 484 -34.82 22.95 9.78
CA VAL A 484 -34.42 22.71 11.17
C VAL A 484 -34.18 21.22 11.32
N MET A 485 -32.93 20.82 11.48
CA MET A 485 -32.53 19.42 11.67
C MET A 485 -32.29 19.16 13.16
N ARG A 486 -33.08 18.27 13.74
CA ARG A 486 -32.92 17.73 15.09
C ARG A 486 -32.08 16.45 15.01
N THR A 487 -30.92 16.47 15.64
CA THR A 487 -29.88 15.40 15.60
C THR A 487 -29.14 15.38 16.95
N ASP A 488 -28.15 14.52 17.11
CA ASP A 488 -27.31 14.54 18.30
C ASP A 488 -26.14 15.55 18.19
N GLY A 489 -25.40 15.70 19.28
CA GLY A 489 -24.24 16.58 19.33
C GLY A 489 -23.10 16.19 18.38
N TYR A 490 -23.01 14.92 17.94
CA TYR A 490 -22.01 14.49 16.94
C TYR A 490 -22.44 14.90 15.54
N GLY A 491 -23.68 14.62 15.14
CA GLY A 491 -24.20 15.02 13.83
C GLY A 491 -24.09 16.53 13.59
N ALA A 492 -24.33 17.35 14.62
CA ALA A 492 -24.10 18.80 14.52
C ALA A 492 -22.60 19.17 14.41
N LYS A 493 -21.72 18.53 15.19
CA LYS A 493 -20.25 18.75 15.15
C LYS A 493 -19.63 18.30 13.84
N ASP A 494 -20.12 17.23 13.27
CA ASP A 494 -19.57 16.64 12.06
C ASP A 494 -19.79 17.54 10.84
N VAL A 495 -20.89 18.28 10.83
CA VAL A 495 -21.19 19.25 9.79
C VAL A 495 -20.47 20.58 10.03
N LEU A 496 -20.45 21.09 11.27
CA LEU A 496 -19.91 22.42 11.60
C LEU A 496 -18.41 22.46 11.93
N GLY A 497 -17.85 21.34 12.40
CA GLY A 497 -16.58 21.28 13.11
C GLY A 497 -16.74 21.27 14.64
N PRO A 498 -15.68 20.86 15.38
CA PRO A 498 -15.77 20.59 16.82
C PRO A 498 -16.04 21.84 17.69
N GLU A 499 -15.53 23.00 17.27
CA GLU A 499 -15.56 24.25 18.05
C GLU A 499 -16.53 25.30 17.48
N GLU A 500 -17.13 25.04 16.33
CA GLU A 500 -17.98 26.00 15.61
C GLU A 500 -19.46 25.82 15.98
N SER A 501 -20.15 26.94 16.19
CA SER A 501 -21.62 26.99 16.32
C SER A 501 -22.30 27.49 15.05
N ARG A 502 -21.52 27.93 14.05
CA ARG A 502 -22.02 28.48 12.79
C ARG A 502 -21.02 28.22 11.67
N GLN A 503 -21.51 27.86 10.50
CA GLN A 503 -20.69 27.73 9.30
C GLN A 503 -21.50 28.06 8.04
N ARG A 504 -20.86 28.56 6.99
CA ARG A 504 -21.46 28.71 5.67
C ARG A 504 -20.84 27.72 4.70
N ILE A 505 -21.68 26.93 4.03
CA ILE A 505 -21.24 25.89 3.12
C ILE A 505 -21.88 26.12 1.75
N ARG A 506 -21.10 26.06 0.68
CA ARG A 506 -21.59 26.06 -0.70
C ARG A 506 -21.70 24.63 -1.22
N VAL A 507 -22.87 24.28 -1.76
CA VAL A 507 -23.15 23.01 -2.44
C VAL A 507 -23.88 23.33 -3.73
N ARG A 508 -23.36 22.84 -4.88
CA ARG A 508 -23.99 23.04 -6.21
C ARG A 508 -24.32 24.50 -6.53
N GLY A 509 -23.46 25.43 -6.11
CA GLY A 509 -23.63 26.87 -6.36
C GLY A 509 -24.52 27.61 -5.36
N THR A 510 -25.29 26.92 -4.52
CA THR A 510 -26.09 27.55 -3.45
C THR A 510 -25.29 27.58 -2.16
N THR A 511 -25.28 28.72 -1.47
CA THR A 511 -24.66 28.85 -0.15
C THR A 511 -25.69 28.78 0.96
N TYR A 512 -25.44 27.93 1.94
CA TYR A 512 -26.27 27.71 3.11
C TYR A 512 -25.55 28.23 4.34
N GLU A 513 -26.27 28.92 5.23
CA GLU A 513 -25.82 29.29 6.57
C GLU A 513 -26.40 28.31 7.58
N LEU A 514 -25.52 27.64 8.31
CA LEU A 514 -25.83 26.63 9.31
C LEU A 514 -25.55 27.21 10.69
N VAL A 515 -26.47 27.02 11.64
CA VAL A 515 -26.32 27.44 13.05
C VAL A 515 -26.78 26.30 13.95
N ALA A 516 -25.92 25.85 14.86
CA ALA A 516 -26.26 24.83 15.84
C ALA A 516 -26.58 25.44 17.21
N GLU A 517 -27.63 24.91 17.83
CA GLU A 517 -27.97 25.08 19.23
C GLU A 517 -27.85 23.69 19.89
N ARG A 518 -27.13 23.59 21.00
CA ARG A 518 -27.01 22.35 21.78
C ARG A 518 -27.84 22.49 23.04
N ASP A 519 -28.54 21.42 23.42
CA ASP A 519 -29.23 21.40 24.69
C ASP A 519 -28.19 21.41 25.83
N GLU A 520 -28.41 22.24 26.86
CA GLU A 520 -27.53 22.30 28.03
C GLU A 520 -27.63 20.98 28.81
N GLU A 521 -26.47 20.44 29.20
CA GLU A 521 -26.31 19.17 29.94
C GLU A 521 -26.88 19.20 31.37
#